data_AF-A0A6C0DY22-F1
#
_entry.id   AF-A0A6C0DY22-F1
#
_cell.length_a   1.000
_cell.length_b   1.000
_cell.length_c   1.000
_cell.angle_alpha   90.00
_cell.angle_beta   90.00
_cell.angle_gamma   90.00
#
_symmetry.space_group_name_H-M   'P 1'
#
loop_
_entity.id
_entity.type
_entity.pdbx_description
1 polymer ?
#
loop_
_entity_poly.entity_id
_entity_poly.type
_entity_poly.pdbx_seq_one_letter_code
_entity_poly.pdbx_strand_id
1 'polypeptide(L)'
;MSYETDSESSTQDEIYDRCQELDEDGECVDGMRCLGTVFSVSKETNHDLLMEARVHTEIFLEYPFAEVEKYAIIDRLPRMYFRLRIELLQVRILHQSYYVVIKTYWIRMVQRAWKRVFKTRQEWLNQFKRNPVKHLLQIQRTGYYTPCPSYRGCLFVERH
;
A
#
# COMPACT_ATOMS: atom_id res chain seq x y z
N MET A 1 -29.42 20.42 16.74
CA MET A 1 -28.71 19.50 15.82
C MET A 1 -27.24 19.81 15.94
N SER A 2 -26.55 19.04 16.77
CA SER A 2 -25.11 19.12 17.05
C SER A 2 -24.38 18.17 16.08
N TYR A 3 -23.40 18.67 15.34
CA TYR A 3 -22.55 17.83 14.50
C TYR A 3 -21.08 18.14 14.76
N GLU A 4 -20.48 17.25 15.54
CA GLU A 4 -19.09 16.78 15.59
C GLU A 4 -18.14 17.43 14.55
N THR A 5 -17.50 18.55 14.89
CA THR A 5 -16.40 19.12 14.07
C THR A 5 -15.06 19.15 14.83
N ASP A 6 -15.07 18.97 16.15
CA ASP A 6 -13.86 19.16 16.97
C ASP A 6 -12.90 17.96 16.98
N SER A 7 -13.36 16.76 16.61
CA SER A 7 -12.53 15.54 16.69
C SER A 7 -11.65 15.29 15.46
N GLU A 8 -12.06 15.71 14.25
CA GLU A 8 -11.32 15.41 13.02
C GLU A 8 -10.12 16.34 12.79
N SER A 9 -10.15 17.56 13.33
CA SER A 9 -9.00 18.49 13.28
C SER A 9 -7.81 17.96 14.07
N SER A 10 -8.05 17.48 15.30
CA SER A 10 -6.99 17.02 16.21
C SER A 10 -6.12 15.92 15.60
N THR A 11 -6.71 14.96 14.90
CA THR A 11 -5.97 13.82 14.36
C THR A 11 -5.11 14.21 13.16
N GLN A 12 -5.53 15.21 12.38
CA GLN A 12 -4.76 15.71 11.25
C GLN A 12 -3.57 16.56 11.70
N ASP A 13 -3.80 17.39 12.72
CA ASP A 13 -2.74 18.19 13.34
C ASP A 13 -1.66 17.26 13.94
N GLU A 14 -2.07 16.18 14.62
CA GLU A 14 -1.15 15.14 15.12
C GLU A 14 -0.34 14.45 14.00
N ILE A 15 -0.97 14.11 12.88
CA ILE A 15 -0.28 13.50 11.73
C ILE A 15 0.72 14.50 11.13
N TYR A 16 0.35 15.77 11.04
CA TYR A 16 1.21 16.82 10.51
C TYR A 16 2.45 17.01 11.39
N ASP A 17 2.27 17.19 12.69
CA ASP A 17 3.36 17.41 13.65
C ASP A 17 4.35 16.24 13.62
N ARG A 18 3.85 15.01 13.63
CA ARG A 18 4.70 13.81 13.55
C ARG A 18 5.43 13.66 12.22
N CYS A 19 4.78 13.99 11.10
CA CYS A 19 5.46 14.00 9.80
C CYS A 19 6.61 15.01 9.79
N GLN A 20 6.40 16.18 10.38
CA GLN A 20 7.41 17.23 10.46
C GLN A 20 8.61 16.78 11.30
N GLU A 21 8.38 16.22 12.50
CA GLU A 21 9.45 15.66 13.34
C GLU A 21 10.29 14.61 12.58
N LEU A 22 9.63 13.69 11.88
CA LEU A 22 10.31 12.63 11.11
C LEU A 22 11.08 13.15 9.89
N ASP A 23 10.64 14.25 9.30
CA ASP A 23 11.34 14.89 8.18
C ASP A 23 12.54 15.73 8.65
N GLU A 24 12.49 16.32 9.86
CA GLU A 24 13.62 17.00 10.48
C GLU A 24 14.76 16.02 10.81
N ASP A 25 14.42 14.82 11.29
CA ASP A 25 15.38 13.77 11.61
C ASP A 25 15.87 12.98 10.38
N GLY A 26 15.12 13.03 9.27
CA GLY A 26 15.29 12.13 8.12
C GLY A 26 15.76 12.82 6.84
N GLU A 27 17.05 12.71 6.51
CA GLU A 27 17.55 13.17 5.21
C GLU A 27 16.89 12.40 4.03
N CYS A 28 16.38 13.13 3.04
CA CYS A 28 15.86 12.55 1.80
C CYS A 28 17.02 12.25 0.84
N VAL A 29 17.35 10.97 0.67
CA VAL A 29 18.49 10.52 -0.15
C VAL A 29 18.05 10.09 -1.56
N ASP A 30 18.91 10.30 -2.55
CA ASP A 30 18.67 9.83 -3.92
C ASP A 30 18.48 8.31 -3.96
N GLY A 31 17.44 7.86 -4.67
CA GLY A 31 17.07 6.45 -4.77
C GLY A 31 16.29 5.90 -3.57
N MET A 32 16.01 6.72 -2.54
CA MET A 32 15.17 6.33 -1.41
C MET A 32 13.76 5.93 -1.87
N ARG A 33 13.19 4.91 -1.23
CA ARG A 33 11.81 4.49 -1.45
C ARG A 33 10.92 5.03 -0.34
N CYS A 34 9.87 5.74 -0.72
CA CYS A 34 8.91 6.32 0.20
C CYS A 34 7.49 6.14 -0.32
N LEU A 35 6.51 6.38 0.55
CA LEU A 35 5.14 6.56 0.14
C LEU A 35 4.90 8.06 -0.06
N GLY A 36 4.05 8.41 -1.01
CA GLY A 36 3.77 9.81 -1.25
C GLY A 36 2.80 10.07 -2.38
N THR A 37 2.42 11.34 -2.52
CA THR A 37 1.66 11.84 -3.65
C THR A 37 2.58 12.47 -4.68
N VAL A 38 2.13 12.47 -5.93
CA VAL A 38 2.94 12.94 -7.05
C VAL A 38 2.16 13.90 -7.93
N PHE A 39 2.88 14.87 -8.45
CA PHE A 39 2.35 15.83 -9.41
C PHE A 39 3.09 15.71 -10.74
N SER A 40 2.34 15.64 -11.84
CA SER A 40 2.91 15.64 -13.19
C SER A 40 3.09 17.07 -13.68
N VAL A 41 4.35 17.47 -13.94
CA VAL A 41 4.68 18.84 -14.38
C VAL A 41 4.20 19.10 -15.81
N SER A 42 4.18 18.07 -16.65
CA SER A 42 3.69 18.12 -18.02
C SER A 42 2.53 17.13 -18.22
N LYS A 43 1.54 17.52 -19.04
CA LYS A 43 0.48 16.60 -19.50
C LYS A 43 0.94 15.73 -20.68
N GLU A 44 2.00 16.14 -21.37
CA GLU A 44 2.46 15.50 -22.60
C GLU A 44 3.56 14.47 -22.34
N THR A 45 4.36 14.65 -21.28
CA THR A 45 5.42 13.73 -20.88
C THR A 45 5.14 13.16 -19.49
N ASN A 46 4.71 11.89 -19.43
CA ASN A 46 4.53 11.11 -18.19
C ASN A 46 5.85 10.83 -17.42
N HIS A 47 6.93 11.56 -17.73
CA HIS A 47 8.28 11.25 -17.26
C HIS A 47 8.77 12.22 -16.18
N ASP A 48 8.13 13.38 -16.03
CA ASP A 48 8.52 14.41 -15.06
C ASP A 48 7.49 14.49 -13.93
N LEU A 49 7.59 13.52 -13.02
CA LEU A 49 6.80 13.48 -11.80
C LEU A 49 7.61 14.12 -10.67
N LEU A 50 7.01 15.08 -9.98
CA LEU A 50 7.55 15.67 -8.77
C LEU A 50 6.88 15.05 -7.55
N MET A 51 7.68 14.82 -6.51
CA MET A 51 7.13 14.46 -5.22
C MET A 51 6.37 15.66 -4.68
N GLU A 52 5.09 15.46 -4.40
CA GLU A 52 4.30 16.44 -3.69
C GLU A 52 4.45 16.09 -2.22
N ALA A 53 3.57 15.28 -1.63
CA ALA A 53 3.70 14.87 -0.23
C ALA A 53 4.52 13.60 -0.07
N ARG A 54 5.35 13.58 0.96
CA ARG A 54 5.93 12.35 1.50
C ARG A 54 5.06 11.90 2.68
N VAL A 55 4.78 10.61 2.74
CA VAL A 55 4.10 9.96 3.87
C VAL A 55 5.04 8.90 4.42
N HIS A 56 5.33 8.99 5.71
CA HIS A 56 6.16 7.99 6.38
C HIS A 56 5.40 6.68 6.57
N THR A 57 6.13 5.56 6.48
CA THR A 57 5.50 4.24 6.55
C THR A 57 4.89 3.97 7.93
N GLU A 58 5.49 4.53 8.99
CA GLU A 58 5.01 4.44 10.37
C GLU A 58 3.61 5.04 10.49
N ILE A 59 3.45 6.29 10.04
CA ILE A 59 2.17 7.01 10.03
C ILE A 59 1.14 6.30 9.14
N PHE A 60 1.56 5.83 7.96
CA PHE A 60 0.68 5.11 7.04
C PHE A 60 0.11 3.81 7.63
N LEU A 61 0.85 3.14 8.52
CA LEU A 61 0.44 1.89 9.14
C LEU A 61 -0.31 2.09 10.46
N GLU A 62 -0.07 3.20 11.14
CA GLU A 62 -0.66 3.52 12.43
C GLU A 62 -2.07 4.13 12.29
N TYR A 63 -2.27 5.01 11.32
CA TYR A 63 -3.52 5.75 11.15
C TYR A 63 -4.43 5.14 10.07
N PRO A 64 -5.76 5.34 10.16
CA PRO A 64 -6.68 4.94 9.11
C PRO A 64 -6.33 5.61 7.77
N PHE A 65 -6.40 4.85 6.67
CA PHE A 65 -6.06 5.33 5.33
C PHE A 65 -6.79 6.62 4.95
N ALA A 66 -8.06 6.78 5.35
CA ALA A 66 -8.84 7.98 5.07
C ALA A 66 -8.24 9.25 5.69
N GLU A 67 -7.68 9.17 6.90
CA GLU A 67 -7.06 10.31 7.58
C GLU A 67 -5.71 10.66 6.96
N VAL A 68 -4.93 9.63 6.60
CA VAL A 68 -3.65 9.83 5.89
C VAL A 68 -3.88 10.41 4.49
N GLU A 69 -4.94 9.97 3.80
CA GLU A 69 -5.35 10.52 2.50
C GLU A 69 -5.80 11.98 2.64
N LYS A 70 -6.61 12.31 3.65
CA LYS A 70 -7.00 13.69 3.96
C LYS A 70 -5.75 14.56 4.20
N TYR A 71 -4.83 14.14 5.07
CA TYR A 71 -3.55 14.84 5.31
C TYR A 71 -2.79 15.10 4.00
N ALA A 72 -2.65 14.08 3.16
CA ALA A 72 -1.89 14.20 1.91
C ALA A 72 -2.54 15.14 0.88
N ILE A 73 -3.83 15.46 1.03
CA ILE A 73 -4.63 16.29 0.11
C ILE A 73 -4.82 17.72 0.65
N ILE A 74 -5.05 17.90 1.96
CA ILE A 74 -5.56 19.14 2.55
C ILE A 74 -4.58 20.31 2.40
N ASP A 75 -3.28 20.05 2.51
CA ASP A 75 -2.28 21.12 2.60
C ASP A 75 -1.66 21.50 1.24
N ARG A 76 -2.14 20.89 0.15
CA ARG A 76 -1.42 20.83 -1.12
C ARG A 76 -2.35 21.30 -2.25
N LEU A 77 -2.17 22.57 -2.62
CA LEU A 77 -2.83 23.35 -3.69
C LEU A 77 -4.20 22.83 -4.20
N PRO A 78 -5.29 23.64 -4.15
CA PRO A 78 -6.62 23.27 -4.67
C PRO A 78 -6.69 23.14 -6.21
N ARG A 79 -5.54 23.16 -6.89
CA ARG A 79 -5.45 23.09 -8.33
C ARG A 79 -5.37 21.63 -8.74
N MET A 80 -6.54 21.17 -9.20
CA MET A 80 -6.77 19.99 -10.04
C MET A 80 -7.13 18.72 -9.27
N TYR A 81 -8.41 18.36 -9.36
CA TYR A 81 -9.08 17.10 -8.96
C TYR A 81 -8.52 15.84 -9.65
N PHE A 82 -7.21 15.77 -9.90
CA PHE A 82 -6.58 14.54 -10.34
C PHE A 82 -6.27 13.73 -9.10
N ARG A 83 -7.12 12.72 -8.87
CA ARG A 83 -6.96 11.62 -7.89
C ARG A 83 -5.56 11.54 -7.30
N LEU A 84 -5.30 12.34 -6.26
CA LEU A 84 -4.10 12.22 -5.47
C LEU A 84 -4.16 10.83 -4.85
N ARG A 85 -3.21 9.99 -5.24
CA ARG A 85 -3.10 8.62 -4.77
C ARG A 85 -1.77 8.52 -4.08
N ILE A 86 -1.79 7.99 -2.87
CA ILE A 86 -0.57 7.60 -2.18
C ILE A 86 0.00 6.42 -2.97
N GLU A 87 1.17 6.63 -3.55
CA GLU A 87 1.89 5.64 -4.34
C GLU A 87 3.25 5.33 -3.72
N LEU A 88 3.82 4.18 -4.09
CA LEU A 88 5.20 3.85 -3.74
C LEU A 88 6.13 4.53 -4.74
N LEU A 89 6.97 5.40 -4.24
CA LEU A 89 7.85 6.27 -5.01
C LEU A 89 9.30 5.84 -4.84
N GLN A 90 10.10 6.09 -5.87
CA GLN A 90 11.55 6.12 -5.75
C GLN A 90 12.02 7.54 -6.06
N VAL A 91 12.62 8.20 -5.07
CA VAL A 91 13.11 9.57 -5.18
C VAL A 91 14.31 9.63 -6.13
N ARG A 92 14.34 10.68 -6.94
CA ARG A 92 15.45 11.10 -7.79
C ARG A 92 15.74 12.58 -7.57
N ILE A 93 16.91 12.89 -7.05
CA ILE A 93 17.28 14.28 -6.76
C ILE A 93 18.02 14.86 -7.97
N LEU A 94 17.39 15.77 -8.69
CA LEU A 94 17.96 16.47 -9.84
C LEU A 94 17.87 17.97 -9.60
N HIS A 95 19.01 18.67 -9.68
CA HIS A 95 19.07 20.13 -9.55
C HIS A 95 18.30 20.66 -8.31
N GLN A 96 18.50 20.03 -7.14
CA GLN A 96 17.83 20.37 -5.87
C GLN A 96 16.31 20.17 -5.86
N SER A 97 15.75 19.52 -6.87
CA SER A 97 14.32 19.14 -6.94
C SER A 97 14.15 17.63 -6.76
N TYR A 98 13.07 17.24 -6.09
CA TYR A 98 12.71 15.85 -5.83
C TYR A 98 11.80 15.30 -6.94
N TYR A 99 12.42 14.73 -7.97
CA TYR A 99 11.71 13.94 -8.96
C TYR A 99 11.41 12.55 -8.41
N VAL A 100 10.40 11.87 -8.97
CA VAL A 100 10.02 10.54 -8.50
C VAL A 100 9.68 9.61 -9.65
N VAL A 101 9.99 8.34 -9.43
CA VAL A 101 9.52 7.25 -10.30
C VAL A 101 8.50 6.43 -9.52
N ILE A 102 7.29 6.33 -10.06
CA ILE A 102 6.24 5.48 -9.50
C ILE A 102 6.66 4.01 -9.60
N LYS A 103 6.79 3.35 -8.45
CA LYS A 103 7.12 1.92 -8.32
C LYS A 103 5.89 1.09 -7.95
N THR A 104 4.84 1.17 -8.77
CA THR A 104 3.64 0.31 -8.61
C THR A 104 3.87 -1.13 -9.04
N TYR A 105 4.96 -1.43 -9.76
CA TYR A 105 5.28 -2.78 -10.22
C TYR A 105 5.36 -3.80 -9.08
N TRP A 106 6.02 -3.45 -7.97
CA TRP A 106 6.21 -4.35 -6.83
C TRP A 106 4.91 -4.62 -6.08
N ILE A 107 4.11 -3.58 -5.85
CA ILE A 107 2.78 -3.73 -5.26
C ILE A 107 1.90 -4.62 -6.15
N ARG A 108 1.92 -4.42 -7.47
CA ARG A 108 1.18 -5.25 -8.42
C ARG A 108 1.64 -6.70 -8.39
N MET A 109 2.92 -6.98 -8.21
CA MET A 109 3.44 -8.34 -8.03
C MET A 109 2.89 -9.01 -6.76
N VAL A 110 2.97 -8.32 -5.62
CA VAL A 110 2.44 -8.83 -4.35
C VAL A 110 0.94 -9.07 -4.44
N GLN A 111 0.18 -8.09 -4.97
CA GLN A 111 -1.25 -8.22 -5.20
C GLN A 111 -1.60 -9.39 -6.13
N ARG A 112 -0.83 -9.61 -7.21
CA ARG A 112 -1.02 -10.76 -8.12
C ARG A 112 -0.78 -12.08 -7.40
N ALA A 113 0.28 -12.17 -6.60
CA ALA A 113 0.56 -13.35 -5.80
C ALA A 113 -0.58 -13.64 -4.80
N TRP A 114 -1.03 -12.62 -4.07
CA TRP A 114 -2.13 -12.74 -3.12
C TRP A 114 -3.45 -13.12 -3.79
N LYS A 115 -3.79 -12.52 -4.94
CA LYS A 115 -4.98 -12.88 -5.73
C LYS A 115 -4.93 -14.34 -6.19
N ARG A 116 -3.76 -14.83 -6.62
CA ARG A 116 -3.58 -16.23 -7.00
C ARG A 116 -3.85 -17.16 -5.81
N VAL A 117 -3.23 -16.90 -4.67
CA VAL A 117 -3.42 -17.72 -3.45
C VAL A 117 -4.87 -17.67 -2.97
N PHE A 118 -5.47 -16.49 -2.96
CA PHE A 118 -6.87 -16.33 -2.58
C PHE A 118 -7.80 -17.15 -3.49
N LYS A 119 -7.58 -17.11 -4.80
CA LYS A 119 -8.33 -17.93 -5.76
C LYS A 119 -8.15 -19.43 -5.49
N THR A 120 -6.92 -19.90 -5.30
CA THR A 120 -6.66 -21.32 -4.99
C THR A 120 -7.31 -21.74 -3.67
N ARG A 121 -7.31 -20.87 -2.65
CA ARG A 121 -7.99 -21.13 -1.38
C ARG A 121 -9.51 -21.20 -1.54
N GLN A 122 -10.09 -20.28 -2.30
CA GLN A 122 -11.51 -20.29 -2.63
C GLN A 122 -11.91 -21.59 -3.35
N GLU A 123 -11.12 -22.02 -4.34
CA GLU A 123 -11.34 -23.29 -5.04
C GLU A 123 -11.24 -24.50 -4.09
N TRP A 124 -10.21 -24.55 -3.25
CA TRP A 124 -10.06 -25.60 -2.24
C TRP A 124 -11.25 -25.65 -1.28
N LEU A 125 -11.67 -24.50 -0.74
CA LEU A 125 -12.84 -24.40 0.14
C LEU A 125 -14.12 -24.85 -0.56
N ASN A 126 -14.30 -24.48 -1.82
CA ASN A 126 -15.47 -24.89 -2.61
C ASN A 126 -15.47 -26.39 -2.89
N GLN A 127 -14.31 -27.00 -3.17
CA GLN A 127 -14.19 -28.46 -3.31
C GLN A 127 -14.50 -29.16 -1.98
N PHE A 128 -13.96 -28.66 -0.87
CA PHE A 128 -14.21 -29.19 0.47
C PHE A 128 -15.69 -29.17 0.83
N LYS A 129 -16.37 -28.05 0.57
CA LYS A 129 -17.82 -27.91 0.78
C LYS A 129 -18.65 -28.82 -0.12
N ARG A 130 -18.22 -29.04 -1.36
CA ARG A 130 -18.95 -29.87 -2.34
C ARG A 130 -18.84 -31.36 -2.09
N ASN A 131 -17.77 -31.84 -1.47
CA ASN A 131 -17.58 -33.28 -1.26
C ASN A 131 -16.94 -33.62 0.10
N PRO A 132 -17.66 -33.42 1.21
CA PRO A 132 -17.15 -33.66 2.55
C PRO A 132 -16.81 -35.16 2.80
N VAL A 133 -17.56 -36.07 2.17
CA VAL A 133 -17.37 -37.52 2.28
C VAL A 133 -16.00 -37.94 1.74
N LYS A 134 -15.59 -37.40 0.59
CA LYS A 134 -14.28 -37.70 -0.01
C LYS A 134 -13.12 -37.28 0.90
N HIS A 135 -13.23 -36.13 1.57
CA HIS A 135 -12.21 -35.68 2.51
C HIS A 135 -12.17 -36.51 3.79
N LEU A 136 -13.33 -36.90 4.33
CA LEU A 136 -13.43 -37.83 5.46
C LEU A 136 -12.76 -39.18 5.15
N LEU A 137 -13.01 -39.74 3.96
CA LEU A 137 -12.37 -40.98 3.52
C LEU A 137 -10.85 -40.85 3.37
N GLN A 138 -10.37 -39.70 2.91
CA GLN A 138 -8.93 -39.44 2.81
C GLN A 138 -8.27 -39.36 4.19
N ILE A 139 -8.90 -38.71 5.16
CA ILE A 139 -8.43 -38.66 6.55
C ILE A 139 -8.42 -40.06 7.16
N GLN A 140 -9.47 -40.86 6.94
CA GLN A 140 -9.51 -42.25 7.42
C GLN A 140 -8.40 -43.11 6.82
N ARG A 141 -8.06 -42.91 5.54
CA ARG A 141 -7.01 -43.69 4.86
C ARG A 141 -5.59 -43.26 5.23
N THR A 142 -5.36 -41.97 5.41
CA THR A 142 -4.00 -41.41 5.52
C THR A 142 -3.68 -40.86 6.91
N GLY A 143 -4.68 -40.61 7.74
CA GLY A 143 -4.54 -39.94 9.04
C GLY A 143 -4.40 -38.42 8.96
N TYR A 144 -4.31 -37.84 7.76
CA TYR A 144 -4.01 -36.42 7.56
C TYR A 144 -5.11 -35.68 6.79
N TYR A 145 -5.27 -34.39 7.08
CA TYR A 145 -6.10 -33.48 6.29
C TYR A 145 -5.45 -33.17 4.95
N THR A 146 -6.26 -32.94 3.92
CA THR A 146 -5.77 -32.43 2.64
C THR A 146 -5.12 -31.06 2.85
N PRO A 147 -3.88 -30.83 2.38
CA PRO A 147 -3.17 -29.58 2.63
C PRO A 147 -3.94 -28.38 2.09
N CYS A 148 -4.15 -27.36 2.93
CA CYS A 148 -4.70 -26.08 2.49
C CYS A 148 -3.54 -25.18 1.99
N PRO A 149 -3.71 -24.44 0.88
CA PRO A 149 -2.68 -23.52 0.39
C PRO A 149 -2.34 -22.47 1.46
N SER A 150 -1.08 -22.42 1.91
CA SER A 150 -0.62 -21.44 2.90
C SER A 150 -0.06 -20.18 2.23
N TYR A 151 -0.19 -19.01 2.87
CA TYR A 151 0.46 -17.79 2.40
C TYR A 151 2.00 -17.86 2.53
N ARG A 152 2.53 -18.69 3.44
CA ARG A 152 3.98 -18.85 3.69
C ARG A 152 4.73 -19.54 2.54
N GLY A 153 4.09 -20.44 1.80
CA GLY A 153 4.70 -21.07 0.62
C GLY A 153 4.95 -20.12 -0.56
N CYS A 154 4.52 -18.85 -0.44
CA CYS A 154 4.49 -17.89 -1.54
C CYS A 154 5.75 -17.00 -1.63
N LEU A 155 6.56 -16.90 -0.57
CA LEU A 155 7.83 -16.13 -0.57
C LEU A 155 9.08 -16.98 -0.87
N PHE A 156 8.91 -18.30 -0.99
CA PHE A 156 9.99 -19.28 -1.20
C PHE A 156 9.76 -20.10 -2.49
N VAL A 157 9.36 -19.43 -3.58
CA VAL A 157 9.14 -20.12 -4.88
C VAL A 157 10.41 -20.22 -5.73
N GLU A 158 11.52 -19.56 -5.36
CA GLU A 158 12.77 -19.65 -6.12
C GLU A 158 13.96 -19.99 -5.22
N ARG A 159 14.24 -21.29 -5.09
CA ARG A 159 15.60 -21.82 -5.00
C ARG A 159 15.64 -23.10 -5.84
N HIS A 160 16.01 -22.94 -7.10
CA HIS A 160 16.54 -24.01 -7.93
C HIS A 160 18.06 -23.91 -7.92
#